data_AF-A0A942A3I7-F1
#
_entry.id   AF-A0A942A3I7-F1
#
_cell.length_a   1.000
_cell.length_b   1.000
_cell.length_c   1.000
_cell.angle_alpha   90.00
_cell.angle_beta   90.00
_cell.angle_gamma   90.00
#
_symmetry.space_group_name_H-M   'P 1'
#
loop_
_entity.id
_entity.type
_entity.pdbx_description
1 polymer ?
#
loop_
_entity_poly.entity_id
_entity_poly.type
_entity_poly.pdbx_seq_one_letter_code
_entity_poly.pdbx_strand_id
1 'polypeptide(L)'
;MNRLAALLLLVMLVGALPASAGQYETFDYHIQQMIVQSAANDETGVQTFREQLDNLRRPEGGDAVQARPLFQQGLDYLNRDQPREALAVFRQAFIADSADPETAGQLGLTYLRLRRLKEAERLLVYALALAPTRSASWLHLAQVYGQSGDTTRAAGAFANAYRFAQDRPKMAEQLRQLAAADPVEAIRAGAQHALQPVQLTPVPAPPATAPTPATGPATATPSTPPPAAPPTPATNPATAAPSAPPPAASGVLLDSLQRGLASLVKPRDTATPTAGSRSMPVATDDKPGQQIYRSSIPRTCLIVTFRNGKTANLGSGLLVSDDGLVITNNHVIENADNLAVKCGERESVARVSKRSREPDLALLTTALNRAESFALNGTYNQELIGLDVFVIGNPYGLEGTFSTGVISGLREIDGVRYFQISAPISPGNSGGPVILRDGSVIGITTMGLKKGQNLNFAIATAELIQSSLFDPVRMKVLAVRGKGE
;
A
#
# COMPACT_ATOMS: atom_id res chain seq x y z
N MET A 1 12.25 20.18 -29.23
CA MET A 1 11.63 19.88 -27.91
C MET A 1 11.85 18.40 -27.64
N ASN A 2 12.65 18.08 -26.62
CA ASN A 2 13.38 16.81 -26.57
C ASN A 2 12.56 15.68 -25.91
N ARG A 3 12.51 14.50 -26.56
CA ARG A 3 11.78 13.29 -26.10
C ARG A 3 12.28 12.72 -24.77
N LEU A 4 13.45 13.14 -24.29
CA LEU A 4 13.97 12.84 -22.95
C LEU A 4 13.13 13.50 -21.83
N ALA A 5 12.57 14.69 -22.07
CA ALA A 5 11.71 15.37 -21.10
C ALA A 5 10.35 14.66 -20.95
N ALA A 6 9.84 14.04 -22.02
CA ALA A 6 8.60 13.26 -22.00
C ALA A 6 8.77 11.87 -21.36
N LEU A 7 9.98 11.29 -21.41
CA LEU A 7 10.28 9.99 -20.80
C LEU A 7 10.57 10.12 -19.28
N LEU A 8 11.21 11.22 -18.84
CA LEU A 8 11.33 11.56 -17.42
C LEU A 8 9.96 11.87 -16.77
N LEU A 9 9.05 12.49 -17.53
CA LEU A 9 7.66 12.72 -17.08
C LEU A 9 6.86 11.40 -16.93
N LEU A 10 7.23 10.36 -17.69
CA LEU A 10 6.52 9.06 -17.71
C LEU A 10 7.03 8.07 -16.64
N VAL A 11 8.31 8.12 -16.30
CA VAL A 11 8.92 7.33 -15.20
C VAL A 11 8.47 7.84 -13.84
N MET A 12 8.23 9.14 -13.72
CA MET A 12 7.72 9.71 -12.48
C MET A 12 6.22 9.41 -12.25
N LEU A 13 5.42 9.11 -13.31
CA LEU A 13 3.95 9.06 -13.25
C LEU A 13 3.32 7.87 -12.51
N VAL A 14 4.09 6.92 -11.96
CA VAL A 14 3.57 5.62 -11.49
C VAL A 14 3.92 5.22 -10.05
N GLY A 15 4.84 5.89 -9.32
CA GLY A 15 5.13 5.37 -7.96
C GLY A 15 6.09 6.10 -7.04
N ALA A 16 6.33 7.40 -7.19
CA ALA A 16 7.22 8.12 -6.28
C ALA A 16 6.42 8.82 -5.17
N LEU A 17 6.08 8.10 -4.10
CA LEU A 17 6.10 8.72 -2.78
C LEU A 17 7.55 8.65 -2.30
N PRO A 18 8.19 9.75 -1.85
CA PRO A 18 9.58 9.74 -1.40
C PRO A 18 9.75 9.15 0.01
N ALA A 19 8.63 8.89 0.70
CA ALA A 19 8.67 8.13 1.93
C ALA A 19 8.97 6.66 1.60
N SER A 20 10.06 6.13 2.17
CA SER A 20 10.21 4.68 2.26
C SER A 20 8.94 4.11 2.86
N ALA A 21 8.53 2.91 2.49
CA ALA A 21 7.28 2.38 2.99
C ALA A 21 7.24 2.37 4.54
N GLY A 22 8.36 2.02 5.20
CA GLY A 22 8.51 2.12 6.66
C GLY A 22 8.23 3.51 7.24
N GLN A 23 8.58 4.56 6.49
CA GLN A 23 8.28 5.94 6.86
C GLN A 23 6.79 6.26 6.67
N TYR A 24 6.15 5.76 5.61
CA TYR A 24 4.70 5.85 5.45
C TYR A 24 3.95 5.09 6.57
N GLU A 25 4.37 3.88 6.93
CA GLU A 25 3.74 3.11 8.02
C GLU A 25 3.88 3.81 9.36
N THR A 26 5.03 4.46 9.61
CA THR A 26 5.23 5.29 10.80
C THR A 26 4.29 6.49 10.78
N PHE A 27 4.15 7.17 9.64
CA PHE A 27 3.19 8.27 9.49
C PHE A 27 1.75 7.81 9.71
N ASP A 28 1.35 6.71 9.07
CA ASP A 28 0.01 6.13 9.20
C ASP A 28 -0.29 5.81 10.66
N TYR A 29 0.64 5.17 11.39
CA TYR A 29 0.46 4.89 12.81
C TYR A 29 0.09 6.15 13.62
N HIS A 30 0.87 7.23 13.51
CA HIS A 30 0.61 8.45 14.28
C HIS A 30 -0.71 9.10 13.89
N ILE A 31 -1.04 9.12 12.59
CA ILE A 31 -2.30 9.65 12.07
C ILE A 31 -3.49 8.82 12.58
N GLN A 32 -3.40 7.47 12.56
CA GLN A 32 -4.43 6.60 13.13
C GLN A 32 -4.59 6.81 14.64
N GLN A 33 -3.49 7.00 15.37
CA GLN A 33 -3.58 7.31 16.81
C GLN A 33 -4.24 8.66 17.06
N MET A 34 -3.90 9.70 16.28
CA MET A 34 -4.59 10.99 16.36
C MET A 34 -6.10 10.87 16.06
N ILE A 35 -6.51 9.97 15.16
CA ILE A 35 -7.94 9.68 14.90
C ILE A 35 -8.58 9.03 16.13
N VAL A 36 -7.95 8.01 16.71
CA VAL A 36 -8.45 7.29 17.89
C VAL A 36 -8.62 8.25 19.08
N GLN A 37 -7.59 9.02 19.40
CA GLN A 37 -7.64 9.99 20.50
C GLN A 37 -8.69 11.07 20.24
N SER A 38 -8.79 11.54 18.99
CA SER A 38 -9.80 12.53 18.62
C SER A 38 -11.23 11.98 18.70
N ALA A 39 -11.45 10.71 18.37
CA ALA A 39 -12.76 10.07 18.52
C ALA A 39 -13.14 9.90 20.00
N ALA A 40 -12.16 9.82 20.90
CA ALA A 40 -12.37 9.80 22.34
C ALA A 40 -12.46 11.20 22.98
N ASN A 41 -12.41 12.27 22.18
CA ASN A 41 -12.29 13.66 22.64
C ASN A 41 -11.06 13.92 23.54
N ASP A 42 -9.99 13.11 23.41
CA ASP A 42 -8.73 13.29 24.12
C ASP A 42 -7.82 14.26 23.35
N GLU A 43 -7.88 15.54 23.72
CA GLU A 43 -7.02 16.56 23.12
C GLU A 43 -5.54 16.37 23.45
N THR A 44 -5.22 15.92 24.67
CA THR A 44 -3.84 15.70 25.10
C THR A 44 -3.20 14.56 24.32
N GLY A 45 -3.93 13.46 24.11
CA GLY A 45 -3.51 12.36 23.25
C GLY A 45 -3.28 12.80 21.80
N VAL A 46 -4.19 13.62 21.23
CA VAL A 46 -4.01 14.16 19.87
C VAL A 46 -2.75 15.00 19.75
N GLN A 47 -2.48 15.88 20.73
CA GLN A 47 -1.27 16.71 20.73
C GLN A 47 0.00 15.86 20.86
N THR A 48 -0.03 14.82 21.70
CA THR A 48 1.09 13.90 21.90
C THR A 48 1.51 13.23 20.58
N PHE A 49 0.55 12.64 19.86
CA PHE A 49 0.85 11.97 18.59
C PHE A 49 1.20 12.93 17.45
N ARG A 50 0.64 14.15 17.47
CA ARG A 50 1.04 15.23 16.56
C ARG A 50 2.51 15.60 16.76
N GLU A 51 2.94 15.82 18.00
CA GLU A 51 4.34 16.18 18.30
C GLU A 51 5.31 15.06 17.93
N GLN A 52 4.94 13.81 18.19
CA GLN A 52 5.71 12.66 17.73
C GLN A 52 5.82 12.63 16.20
N LEU A 53 4.74 12.93 15.48
CA LEU A 53 4.71 13.03 14.02
C LEU A 53 5.58 14.19 13.50
N ASP A 54 5.57 15.34 14.17
CA ASP A 54 6.42 16.50 13.82
C ASP A 54 7.91 16.20 13.97
N ASN A 55 8.29 15.29 14.89
CA ASN A 55 9.67 14.86 15.11
C ASN A 55 10.17 13.83 14.10
N LEU A 56 9.30 13.30 13.22
CA LEU A 56 9.72 12.34 12.21
C LEU A 56 10.45 13.04 11.06
N ARG A 57 11.45 12.35 10.50
CA ARG A 57 12.14 12.83 9.30
C ARG A 57 11.13 12.99 8.17
N ARG A 58 11.12 14.17 7.54
CA ARG A 58 10.29 14.46 6.36
C ARG A 58 11.08 14.20 5.07
N PRO A 59 10.41 13.85 3.97
CA PRO A 59 11.05 13.75 2.67
C PRO A 59 11.63 15.10 2.25
N GLU A 60 12.74 15.07 1.52
CA GLU A 60 13.39 16.29 1.02
C GLU A 60 12.49 17.00 0.01
N GLY A 61 12.56 18.33 0.01
CA GLY A 61 11.79 19.18 -0.91
C GLY A 61 12.15 18.92 -2.36
N GLY A 62 11.15 18.96 -3.25
CA GLY A 62 11.37 18.90 -4.69
C GLY A 62 11.49 20.29 -5.33
N ASP A 63 11.24 20.36 -6.64
CA ASP A 63 11.24 21.59 -7.42
C ASP A 63 9.86 22.27 -7.35
N ALA A 64 9.66 23.09 -6.33
CA ALA A 64 8.43 23.86 -6.12
C ALA A 64 8.11 24.82 -7.29
N VAL A 65 9.14 25.30 -8.01
CA VAL A 65 8.96 26.21 -9.15
C VAL A 65 8.34 25.46 -10.32
N GLN A 66 8.76 24.21 -10.55
CA GLN A 66 8.14 23.33 -11.54
C GLN A 66 6.77 22.81 -11.12
N ALA A 67 6.56 22.54 -9.83
CA ALA A 67 5.30 22.00 -9.32
C ALA A 67 4.15 23.00 -9.38
N ARG A 68 4.40 24.29 -9.10
CA ARG A 68 3.37 25.33 -8.98
C ARG A 68 2.45 25.50 -10.20
N PRO A 69 2.93 25.62 -11.46
CA PRO A 69 2.04 25.74 -12.62
C PRO A 69 1.19 24.48 -12.85
N LEU A 70 1.75 23.29 -12.58
CA LEU A 70 1.03 22.02 -12.67
C LEU A 70 -0.06 21.95 -11.61
N PHE A 71 0.25 22.33 -10.38
CA PHE A 71 -0.72 22.39 -9.29
C PHE A 71 -1.91 23.30 -9.64
N GLN A 72 -1.65 24.50 -10.16
CA GLN A 72 -2.70 25.43 -10.58
C GLN A 72 -3.56 24.85 -11.71
N GLN A 73 -2.94 24.22 -12.71
CA GLN A 73 -3.67 23.56 -13.79
C GLN A 73 -4.54 22.39 -13.27
N GLY A 74 -4.08 21.64 -12.27
CA GLY A 74 -4.86 20.61 -11.60
C GLY A 74 -6.12 21.17 -10.92
N LEU A 75 -5.99 22.32 -10.25
CA LEU A 75 -7.13 23.02 -9.64
C LEU A 75 -8.13 23.49 -10.70
N ASP A 76 -7.65 24.00 -11.83
CA ASP A 76 -8.52 24.44 -12.93
C ASP A 76 -9.37 23.27 -13.48
N TYR A 77 -8.77 22.08 -13.60
CA TYR A 77 -9.51 20.87 -13.96
C TYR A 77 -10.54 20.47 -12.90
N LEU A 78 -10.21 20.51 -11.61
CA LEU A 78 -11.18 20.22 -10.55
C LEU A 78 -12.34 21.21 -10.49
N ASN A 79 -12.08 22.49 -10.78
CA ASN A 79 -13.11 23.54 -10.85
C ASN A 79 -14.08 23.34 -12.02
N ARG A 80 -13.64 22.64 -13.07
CA ARG A 80 -14.46 22.25 -14.23
C ARG A 80 -15.08 20.85 -14.09
N ASP A 81 -14.98 20.25 -12.90
CA ASP A 81 -15.41 18.87 -12.62
C ASP A 81 -14.78 17.81 -13.54
N GLN A 82 -13.49 17.97 -13.82
CA GLN A 82 -12.68 17.08 -14.67
C GLN A 82 -11.64 16.32 -13.82
N PRO A 83 -12.06 15.37 -12.95
CA PRO A 83 -11.16 14.73 -11.99
C PRO A 83 -10.14 13.77 -12.63
N ARG A 84 -10.38 13.26 -13.85
CA ARG A 84 -9.42 12.37 -14.54
C ARG A 84 -8.23 13.15 -15.08
N GLU A 85 -8.49 14.33 -15.63
CA GLU A 85 -7.52 15.28 -16.12
C GLU A 85 -6.75 15.90 -14.95
N ALA A 86 -7.46 16.31 -13.90
CA ALA A 86 -6.85 16.77 -12.65
C ALA A 86 -5.89 15.72 -12.07
N LEU A 87 -6.27 14.43 -12.08
CA LEU A 87 -5.42 13.35 -11.57
C LEU A 87 -4.08 13.28 -12.31
N ALA A 88 -4.09 13.40 -13.63
CA ALA A 88 -2.88 13.33 -14.43
C ALA A 88 -1.93 14.50 -14.12
N VAL A 89 -2.48 15.71 -13.93
CA VAL A 89 -1.69 16.92 -13.67
C VAL A 89 -1.20 16.97 -12.22
N PHE A 90 -2.04 16.66 -11.23
CA PHE A 90 -1.61 16.62 -9.83
C PHE A 90 -0.55 15.56 -9.57
N ARG A 91 -0.55 14.45 -10.31
CA ARG A 91 0.56 13.49 -10.26
C ARG A 91 1.87 14.15 -10.69
N GLN A 92 1.87 14.90 -11.80
CA GLN A 92 3.06 15.63 -12.26
C GLN A 92 3.51 16.69 -11.26
N ALA A 93 2.58 17.44 -10.65
CA ALA A 93 2.90 18.37 -9.59
C ALA A 93 3.54 17.66 -8.38
N PHE A 94 2.98 16.52 -7.98
CA PHE A 94 3.45 15.72 -6.84
C PHE A 94 4.84 15.12 -7.08
N ILE A 95 5.11 14.77 -8.32
CA ILE A 95 6.41 14.30 -8.80
C ILE A 95 7.47 15.39 -8.73
N ALA A 96 7.08 16.60 -9.14
CA ALA A 96 7.97 17.75 -9.17
C ALA A 96 8.31 18.20 -7.74
N ASP A 97 7.30 18.28 -6.87
CA ASP A 97 7.48 18.56 -5.44
C ASP A 97 6.59 17.68 -4.56
N SER A 98 7.17 16.56 -4.14
CA SER A 98 6.52 15.58 -3.28
C SER A 98 6.46 15.98 -1.81
N ALA A 99 7.17 17.03 -1.41
CA ALA A 99 7.16 17.55 -0.04
C ALA A 99 6.04 18.58 0.17
N ASP A 100 5.29 18.95 -0.88
CA ASP A 100 4.15 19.84 -0.76
C ASP A 100 2.90 19.11 -0.22
N PRO A 101 2.46 19.41 1.02
CA PRO A 101 1.26 18.81 1.60
C PRO A 101 -0.02 19.18 0.85
N GLU A 102 -0.05 20.32 0.16
CA GLU A 102 -1.23 20.77 -0.56
C GLU A 102 -1.45 19.95 -1.83
N THR A 103 -0.40 19.77 -2.64
CA THR A 103 -0.42 18.89 -3.80
C THR A 103 -0.81 17.46 -3.42
N ALA A 104 -0.22 16.90 -2.35
CA ALA A 104 -0.59 15.58 -1.84
C ALA A 104 -2.08 15.50 -1.44
N GLY A 105 -2.57 16.53 -0.73
CA GLY A 105 -3.96 16.61 -0.30
C GLY A 105 -4.96 16.71 -1.45
N GLN A 106 -4.64 17.51 -2.49
CA GLN A 106 -5.49 17.63 -3.68
C GLN A 106 -5.47 16.36 -4.54
N LEU A 107 -4.32 15.69 -4.63
CA LEU A 107 -4.22 14.39 -5.28
C LEU A 107 -5.07 13.33 -4.54
N GLY A 108 -5.05 13.34 -3.20
CA GLY A 108 -5.92 12.52 -2.35
C GLY A 108 -7.41 12.80 -2.57
N LEU A 109 -7.82 14.07 -2.60
CA LEU A 109 -9.20 14.47 -2.94
C LEU A 109 -9.60 13.99 -4.34
N THR A 110 -8.69 14.08 -5.30
CA THR A 110 -8.96 13.66 -6.67
C THR A 110 -9.21 12.15 -6.75
N TYR A 111 -8.43 11.33 -6.02
CA TYR A 111 -8.72 9.90 -5.90
C TYR A 111 -10.06 9.62 -5.21
N LEU A 112 -10.42 10.38 -4.18
CA LEU A 112 -11.71 10.27 -3.51
C LEU A 112 -12.87 10.52 -4.48
N ARG A 113 -12.81 11.60 -5.28
CA ARG A 113 -13.82 11.89 -6.33
C ARG A 113 -13.93 10.78 -7.36
N LEU A 114 -12.83 10.08 -7.65
CA LEU A 114 -12.78 8.94 -8.56
C LEU A 114 -13.14 7.59 -7.89
N ARG A 115 -13.61 7.59 -6.63
CA ARG A 115 -13.95 6.39 -5.84
C ARG A 115 -12.77 5.42 -5.63
N ARG A 116 -11.54 5.92 -5.67
CA ARG A 116 -10.30 5.17 -5.44
C ARG A 116 -9.86 5.33 -4.00
N LEU A 117 -10.62 4.72 -3.08
CA LEU A 117 -10.52 4.99 -1.64
C LEU A 117 -9.15 4.64 -1.04
N LYS A 118 -8.52 3.54 -1.49
CA LYS A 118 -7.20 3.11 -0.98
C LYS A 118 -6.11 4.12 -1.34
N GLU A 119 -6.12 4.62 -2.58
CA GLU A 119 -5.18 5.63 -3.03
C GLU A 119 -5.45 7.00 -2.40
N ALA A 120 -6.72 7.34 -2.18
CA ALA A 120 -7.12 8.55 -1.48
C ALA A 120 -6.62 8.55 -0.03
N GLU A 121 -6.88 7.47 0.73
CA GLU A 121 -6.38 7.31 2.10
C GLU A 121 -4.88 7.51 2.16
N ARG A 122 -4.14 6.82 1.29
CA ARG A 122 -2.67 6.87 1.27
C ARG A 122 -2.13 8.28 1.07
N LEU A 123 -2.70 9.03 0.12
CA LEU A 123 -2.24 10.38 -0.20
C LEU A 123 -2.65 11.40 0.87
N LEU A 124 -3.81 11.21 1.50
CA LEU A 124 -4.27 12.08 2.58
C LEU A 124 -3.49 11.85 3.88
N VAL A 125 -3.19 10.60 4.23
CA VAL A 125 -2.28 10.26 5.33
C VAL A 125 -0.90 10.86 5.10
N TYR A 126 -0.37 10.74 3.88
CA TYR A 126 0.91 11.36 3.52
C TYR A 126 0.86 12.90 3.60
N ALA A 127 -0.21 13.53 3.12
CA ALA A 127 -0.39 14.99 3.25
C ALA A 127 -0.41 15.44 4.71
N LEU A 128 -1.05 14.66 5.58
CA LEU A 128 -1.11 14.92 7.03
C LEU A 128 0.23 14.63 7.72
N ALA A 129 1.04 13.71 7.21
CA ALA A 129 2.40 13.53 7.70
C ALA A 129 3.28 14.75 7.46
N LEU A 130 3.08 15.42 6.31
CA LEU A 130 3.77 16.66 5.96
C LEU A 130 3.20 17.88 6.70
N ALA A 131 1.89 17.90 6.93
CA ALA A 131 1.20 18.98 7.64
C ALA A 131 0.07 18.42 8.54
N PRO A 132 0.37 18.04 9.80
CA PRO A 132 -0.60 17.38 10.69
C PRO A 132 -1.81 18.23 11.05
N THR A 133 -1.69 19.55 10.92
CA THR A 133 -2.74 20.53 11.23
C THR A 133 -3.58 20.92 10.00
N ARG A 134 -3.42 20.24 8.85
CA ARG A 134 -4.16 20.58 7.63
C ARG A 134 -5.61 20.09 7.69
N SER A 135 -6.49 20.96 8.19
CA SER A 135 -7.93 20.70 8.36
C SER A 135 -8.62 20.10 7.12
N ALA A 136 -8.32 20.60 5.92
CA ALA A 136 -8.90 20.08 4.68
C ALA A 136 -8.52 18.61 4.39
N SER A 137 -7.28 18.21 4.71
CA SER A 137 -6.84 16.82 4.52
C SER A 137 -7.54 15.87 5.51
N TRP A 138 -7.74 16.31 6.75
CA TRP A 138 -8.54 15.58 7.74
C TRP A 138 -10.00 15.40 7.30
N LEU A 139 -10.62 16.46 6.76
CA LEU A 139 -11.98 16.42 6.25
C LEU A 139 -12.13 15.38 5.12
N HIS A 140 -11.22 15.40 4.14
CA HIS A 140 -11.26 14.43 3.05
C HIS A 140 -10.96 13.00 3.53
N LEU A 141 -10.07 12.83 4.51
CA LEU A 141 -9.77 11.52 5.09
C LEU A 141 -10.99 10.96 5.84
N ALA A 142 -11.73 11.81 6.53
CA ALA A 142 -12.99 11.44 7.16
C ALA A 142 -14.04 10.97 6.13
N GLN A 143 -14.13 11.64 4.98
CA GLN A 143 -14.99 11.21 3.88
C GLN A 143 -14.54 9.88 3.27
N VAL A 144 -13.23 9.61 3.17
CA VAL A 144 -12.70 8.29 2.75
C VAL A 144 -13.19 7.19 3.70
N TYR A 145 -13.07 7.40 5.02
CA TYR A 145 -13.53 6.43 6.02
C TYR A 145 -15.05 6.27 6.04
N GLY A 146 -15.80 7.36 5.88
CA GLY A 146 -17.24 7.27 5.76
C GLY A 146 -17.67 6.49 4.52
N GLN A 147 -17.02 6.70 3.36
CA GLN A 147 -17.31 5.93 2.14
C GLN A 147 -16.94 4.45 2.24
N SER A 148 -16.02 4.07 3.14
CA SER A 148 -15.69 2.67 3.44
C SER A 148 -16.55 2.05 4.55
N GLY A 149 -17.48 2.81 5.15
CA GLY A 149 -18.35 2.36 6.22
C GLY A 149 -17.73 2.41 7.62
N ASP A 150 -16.54 3.00 7.78
CA ASP A 150 -15.84 3.10 9.06
C ASP A 150 -16.21 4.37 9.82
N THR A 151 -17.36 4.32 10.50
CA THR A 151 -17.91 5.47 11.25
C THR A 151 -16.97 5.98 12.34
N THR A 152 -16.26 5.09 13.04
CA THR A 152 -15.36 5.48 14.14
C THR A 152 -14.17 6.27 13.62
N ARG A 153 -13.52 5.81 12.54
CA ARG A 153 -12.41 6.56 11.95
C ARG A 153 -12.90 7.84 11.26
N ALA A 154 -14.08 7.83 10.64
CA ALA A 154 -14.69 9.03 10.10
C ALA A 154 -14.91 10.09 11.19
N ALA A 155 -15.47 9.69 12.35
CA ALA A 155 -15.71 10.57 13.49
C ALA A 155 -14.42 11.22 14.02
N GLY A 156 -13.38 10.43 14.25
CA GLY A 156 -12.10 10.95 14.73
C GLY A 156 -11.41 11.88 13.73
N ALA A 157 -11.48 11.57 12.43
CA ALA A 157 -10.94 12.43 11.37
C ALA A 157 -11.75 13.73 11.21
N PHE A 158 -13.09 13.71 11.29
CA PHE A 158 -13.92 14.92 11.29
C PHE A 158 -13.64 15.79 12.52
N ALA A 159 -13.45 15.20 13.70
CA ALA A 159 -13.11 15.92 14.91
C ALA A 159 -11.73 16.60 14.80
N ASN A 160 -10.73 15.93 14.19
CA ASN A 160 -9.45 16.57 13.84
C ASN A 160 -9.61 17.69 12.80
N ALA A 161 -10.47 17.50 11.79
CA ALA A 161 -10.77 18.53 10.79
C ALA A 161 -11.31 19.80 11.45
N TYR A 162 -12.25 19.65 12.39
CA TYR A 162 -12.77 20.75 13.20
C TYR A 162 -11.69 21.36 14.11
N ARG A 163 -10.93 20.52 14.83
CA ARG A 163 -9.89 20.97 15.78
C ARG A 163 -8.87 21.88 15.13
N PHE A 164 -8.39 21.51 13.95
CA PHE A 164 -7.36 22.22 13.21
C PHE A 164 -7.91 23.22 12.17
N ALA A 165 -9.23 23.43 12.13
CA ALA A 165 -9.82 24.42 11.22
C ALA A 165 -9.37 25.84 11.63
N GLN A 166 -8.92 26.61 10.63
CA GLN A 166 -8.65 28.04 10.82
C GLN A 166 -9.93 28.82 11.16
N ASP A 167 -11.05 28.45 10.52
CA ASP A 167 -12.39 28.98 10.79
C ASP A 167 -13.27 27.85 11.33
N ARG A 168 -13.27 27.69 12.65
CA ARG A 168 -14.05 26.65 13.35
C ARG A 168 -15.56 26.83 13.18
N PRO A 169 -16.15 28.05 13.26
CA PRO A 169 -17.57 28.24 12.98
C PRO A 169 -17.97 27.76 11.58
N LYS A 170 -17.20 28.09 10.54
CA LYS A 170 -17.46 27.62 9.18
C LYS A 170 -17.32 26.11 9.05
N MET A 171 -16.32 25.51 9.68
CA MET A 171 -16.15 24.05 9.68
C MET A 171 -17.29 23.34 10.44
N ALA A 172 -17.74 23.87 11.57
CA ALA A 172 -18.90 23.33 12.28
C ALA A 172 -20.15 23.34 11.41
N GLU A 173 -20.38 24.42 10.66
CA GLU A 173 -21.51 24.50 9.74
C GLU A 173 -21.41 23.48 8.60
N GLN A 174 -20.22 23.30 8.03
CA GLN A 174 -19.97 22.26 7.05
C GLN A 174 -20.24 20.85 7.60
N LEU A 175 -19.83 20.57 8.84
CA LEU A 175 -20.11 19.29 9.50
C LEU A 175 -21.62 19.11 9.79
N ARG A 176 -22.36 20.17 10.13
CA ARG A 176 -23.82 20.10 10.30
C ARG A 176 -24.52 19.75 9.00
N GLN A 177 -24.08 20.32 7.88
CA GLN A 177 -24.61 20.00 6.55
C GLN A 177 -24.35 18.53 6.19
N LEU A 178 -23.13 18.03 6.43
CA LEU A 178 -22.80 16.61 6.24
C LEU A 178 -23.65 15.70 7.13
N ALA A 179 -23.77 16.03 8.43
CA ALA A 179 -24.59 15.26 9.37
C ALA A 179 -26.08 15.20 8.97
N ALA A 180 -26.61 16.28 8.40
CA ALA A 180 -28.01 16.37 8.02
C ALA A 180 -28.35 15.66 6.71
N ALA A 181 -27.50 15.79 5.69
CA ALA A 181 -27.90 15.52 4.30
C ALA A 181 -26.95 14.61 3.49
N ASP A 182 -25.81 14.17 4.04
CA ASP A 182 -24.91 13.29 3.28
C ASP A 182 -25.57 11.92 3.00
N PRO A 183 -25.50 11.39 1.76
CA PRO A 183 -26.14 10.11 1.44
C PRO A 183 -25.49 8.89 2.12
N VAL A 184 -24.28 9.03 2.68
CA VAL A 184 -23.56 7.93 3.32
C VAL A 184 -23.76 8.00 4.84
N GLU A 185 -24.38 6.97 5.42
CA GLU A 185 -24.69 6.91 6.86
C GLU A 185 -23.46 7.11 7.74
N ALA A 186 -22.35 6.45 7.42
CA ALA A 186 -21.11 6.59 8.19
C ALA A 186 -20.53 8.01 8.15
N ILE A 187 -20.75 8.77 7.05
CA ILE A 187 -20.38 10.19 6.99
C ILE A 187 -21.28 11.01 7.90
N ARG A 188 -22.61 10.80 7.83
CA ARG A 188 -23.57 11.52 8.69
C ARG A 188 -23.28 11.31 10.17
N ALA A 189 -23.18 10.04 10.57
CA ALA A 189 -22.91 9.65 11.95
C ALA A 189 -21.54 10.14 12.43
N GLY A 190 -20.51 10.06 11.58
CA GLY A 190 -19.17 10.57 11.90
C GLY A 190 -19.14 12.08 12.10
N ALA A 191 -19.79 12.85 11.22
CA ALA A 191 -19.88 14.31 11.33
C ALA A 191 -20.69 14.73 12.56
N GLN A 192 -21.80 14.03 12.85
CA GLN A 192 -22.60 14.27 14.05
C GLN A 192 -21.80 14.01 15.33
N HIS A 193 -21.01 12.92 15.36
CA HIS A 193 -20.14 12.62 16.50
C HIS A 193 -19.10 13.73 16.73
N ALA A 194 -18.45 14.21 15.67
CA ALA A 194 -17.45 15.28 15.76
C ALA A 194 -18.03 16.62 16.27
N LEU A 195 -19.35 16.82 16.18
CA LEU A 195 -20.04 18.01 16.69
C LEU A 195 -20.43 17.91 18.17
N GLN A 196 -20.34 16.75 18.82
CA GLN A 196 -20.73 16.58 20.24
C GLN A 196 -20.00 17.55 21.18
N PRO A 197 -18.68 17.80 21.05
CA PRO A 197 -17.99 18.78 21.89
C PRO A 197 -18.43 20.22 21.62
N VAL A 198 -18.89 20.51 20.40
CA VAL A 198 -19.35 21.85 19.96
C VAL A 198 -20.73 22.19 20.56
N GLN A 199 -21.53 21.18 20.91
CA GLN A 199 -22.85 21.36 21.53
C GLN A 199 -22.78 21.87 22.98
N LEU A 200 -21.57 21.95 23.59
CA LEU A 200 -21.37 22.47 24.95
C LEU A 200 -21.02 23.97 25.02
N THR A 201 -20.81 24.64 23.88
CA THR A 201 -20.73 26.11 23.85
C THR A 201 -22.07 26.69 23.43
N PRO A 202 -22.77 27.45 24.29
CA PRO A 202 -23.94 28.19 23.87
C PRO A 202 -23.54 29.09 22.70
N VAL A 203 -24.24 28.96 21.57
CA VAL A 203 -24.26 30.03 20.56
C VAL A 203 -24.72 31.28 21.32
N PRO A 204 -23.97 32.40 21.32
CA PRO A 204 -24.50 33.64 21.87
C PRO A 204 -25.81 33.90 21.13
N ALA A 205 -26.92 33.94 21.86
CA ALA A 205 -28.18 34.32 21.27
C ALA A 205 -27.94 35.64 20.50
N PRO A 206 -28.41 35.76 19.23
CA PRO A 206 -28.35 37.05 18.57
C PRO A 206 -28.97 38.09 19.52
N PRO A 207 -28.36 39.27 19.68
CA PRO A 207 -28.84 40.24 20.66
C PRO A 207 -30.32 40.46 20.39
N ALA A 208 -31.13 40.28 21.44
CA ALA A 208 -32.56 40.54 21.37
C ALA A 208 -32.74 41.96 20.84
N THR A 209 -33.25 42.08 19.62
CA THR A 209 -33.65 43.35 19.05
C THR A 209 -34.74 43.91 19.95
N ALA A 210 -34.40 44.95 20.70
CA ALA A 210 -35.39 45.80 21.36
C ALA A 210 -36.34 46.35 20.28
N PRO A 211 -37.65 46.44 20.55
CA PRO A 211 -38.59 46.97 19.59
C PRO A 211 -38.42 48.49 19.52
N THR A 212 -38.00 49.02 18.36
CA THR A 212 -38.14 50.44 18.04
C THR A 212 -39.42 50.65 17.22
N PRO A 213 -40.14 51.76 17.45
CA PRO A 213 -41.54 51.89 17.11
C PRO A 213 -41.78 52.24 15.64
N ALA A 214 -42.99 51.92 15.21
CA ALA A 214 -43.51 52.15 13.87
C ALA A 214 -43.36 53.59 13.39
N THR A 215 -42.95 53.75 12.13
CA THR A 215 -43.39 54.87 11.29
C THR A 215 -43.70 54.33 9.89
N GLY A 216 -44.81 54.84 9.33
CA GLY A 216 -45.54 54.30 8.19
C GLY A 216 -44.92 54.55 6.79
N PRO A 217 -45.72 54.44 5.72
CA PRO A 217 -45.34 53.67 4.54
C PRO A 217 -44.97 54.52 3.32
N ALA A 218 -44.22 53.94 2.37
CA ALA A 218 -44.20 54.42 0.99
C ALA A 218 -43.76 53.34 -0.03
N THR A 219 -44.74 52.94 -0.84
CA THR A 219 -44.70 52.64 -2.30
C THR A 219 -43.75 51.60 -2.88
N ALA A 220 -44.38 50.57 -3.46
CA ALA A 220 -43.81 49.56 -4.34
C ALA A 220 -43.73 50.02 -5.81
N THR A 221 -42.76 49.47 -6.54
CA THR A 221 -42.78 49.33 -8.00
C THR A 221 -42.17 47.96 -8.38
N PRO A 222 -42.73 47.22 -9.36
CA PRO A 222 -42.25 45.88 -9.72
C PRO A 222 -41.46 45.88 -11.04
N SER A 223 -40.53 44.94 -11.19
CA SER A 223 -39.97 44.59 -12.51
C SER A 223 -39.64 43.09 -12.64
N THR A 224 -40.40 42.50 -13.56
CA THR A 224 -40.36 41.27 -14.37
C THR A 224 -39.07 40.44 -14.57
N PRO A 225 -39.18 39.10 -14.80
CA PRO A 225 -38.09 38.20 -15.18
C PRO A 225 -38.03 37.91 -16.71
N PRO A 226 -36.91 37.37 -17.26
CA PRO A 226 -36.83 36.87 -18.64
C PRO A 226 -36.70 35.33 -18.76
N PRO A 227 -36.85 34.76 -19.99
CA PRO A 227 -37.61 33.52 -20.24
C PRO A 227 -36.79 32.31 -20.78
N ALA A 228 -37.51 31.25 -21.18
CA ALA A 228 -37.02 29.93 -21.59
C ALA A 228 -37.13 29.60 -23.12
N ALA A 229 -36.41 28.53 -23.52
CA ALA A 229 -36.49 27.64 -24.72
C ALA A 229 -35.83 28.12 -26.04
N PRO A 230 -35.33 27.24 -26.99
CA PRO A 230 -35.89 25.94 -27.47
C PRO A 230 -34.86 24.78 -27.83
N PRO A 231 -35.26 23.63 -28.45
CA PRO A 231 -34.47 22.36 -28.50
C PRO A 231 -33.93 21.83 -29.87
N THR A 232 -32.97 20.88 -29.80
CA THR A 232 -32.55 19.77 -30.76
C THR A 232 -31.94 20.12 -32.14
N PRO A 233 -31.16 19.25 -32.89
CA PRO A 233 -31.19 17.77 -32.95
C PRO A 233 -29.82 17.01 -33.10
N ALA A 234 -29.95 15.67 -33.27
CA ALA A 234 -28.95 14.60 -33.26
C ALA A 234 -28.04 14.47 -34.51
N THR A 235 -26.91 13.76 -34.37
CA THR A 235 -26.31 12.90 -35.41
C THR A 235 -25.25 11.94 -34.83
N ASN A 236 -25.41 10.64 -35.09
CA ASN A 236 -24.35 9.62 -35.04
C ASN A 236 -23.67 9.55 -36.42
N PRO A 237 -22.43 9.00 -36.51
CA PRO A 237 -22.35 7.66 -37.08
C PRO A 237 -21.36 6.72 -36.38
N ALA A 238 -21.66 5.43 -36.49
CA ALA A 238 -20.81 4.31 -36.12
C ALA A 238 -19.65 4.10 -37.10
N THR A 239 -18.50 3.57 -36.65
CA THR A 239 -17.77 2.47 -37.33
C THR A 239 -16.55 1.96 -36.55
N ALA A 240 -16.31 0.65 -36.73
CA ALA A 240 -15.04 -0.08 -36.65
C ALA A 240 -14.50 -0.51 -35.26
N ALA A 241 -14.68 -1.81 -34.99
CA ALA A 241 -13.86 -2.58 -34.07
C ALA A 241 -12.43 -2.78 -34.63
N PRO A 242 -11.39 -2.87 -33.78
CA PRO A 242 -10.12 -3.45 -34.19
C PRO A 242 -10.04 -4.93 -33.79
N SER A 243 -9.62 -5.71 -34.77
CA SER A 243 -9.21 -7.11 -34.76
C SER A 243 -8.08 -7.40 -33.79
N ALA A 244 -8.08 -8.64 -33.28
CA ALA A 244 -7.01 -9.21 -32.46
C ALA A 244 -5.70 -9.40 -33.26
N PRO A 245 -4.51 -9.24 -32.66
CA PRO A 245 -3.26 -9.68 -33.25
C PRO A 245 -2.88 -11.12 -32.83
N PRO A 246 -2.13 -11.86 -33.68
CA PRO A 246 -1.77 -13.28 -33.51
C PRO A 246 -0.55 -13.49 -32.57
N PRO A 247 -0.24 -14.75 -32.19
CA PRO A 247 0.78 -15.05 -31.18
C PRO A 247 2.16 -15.22 -31.81
N ALA A 248 3.19 -14.54 -31.28
CA ALA A 248 4.56 -15.03 -31.13
C ALA A 248 5.51 -13.89 -30.71
N ALA A 249 6.26 -14.09 -29.62
CA ALA A 249 7.72 -13.97 -29.61
C ALA A 249 8.22 -14.07 -28.16
N SER A 250 8.52 -15.29 -27.72
CA SER A 250 9.14 -15.58 -26.41
C SER A 250 10.53 -14.96 -26.24
N GLY A 251 11.13 -14.36 -27.28
CA GLY A 251 12.43 -13.68 -27.22
C GLY A 251 12.37 -12.22 -26.76
N VAL A 252 11.31 -11.47 -27.09
CA VAL A 252 11.21 -10.02 -26.78
C VAL A 252 10.91 -9.79 -25.29
N LEU A 253 10.23 -10.75 -24.65
CA LEU A 253 9.96 -10.73 -23.21
C LEU A 253 11.22 -10.89 -22.37
N LEU A 254 12.20 -11.70 -22.81
CA LEU A 254 13.42 -11.96 -22.05
C LEU A 254 14.34 -10.73 -22.01
N ASP A 255 14.50 -10.04 -23.14
CA ASP A 255 15.25 -8.77 -23.23
C ASP A 255 14.58 -7.63 -22.44
N SER A 256 13.25 -7.63 -22.37
CA SER A 256 12.49 -6.63 -21.62
C SER A 256 12.54 -6.89 -20.11
N LEU A 257 12.59 -8.17 -19.70
CA LEU A 257 12.88 -8.61 -18.33
C LEU A 257 14.27 -8.20 -17.88
N GLN A 258 15.29 -8.52 -18.69
CA GLN A 258 16.69 -8.23 -18.38
C GLN A 258 16.94 -6.73 -18.22
N ARG A 259 16.31 -5.90 -19.07
CA ARG A 259 16.39 -4.43 -18.95
C ARG A 259 15.64 -3.88 -17.74
N GLY A 260 14.50 -4.50 -17.38
CA GLY A 260 13.76 -4.15 -16.17
C GLY A 260 14.57 -4.43 -14.90
N LEU A 261 15.24 -5.58 -14.84
CA LEU A 261 16.06 -6.00 -13.70
C LEU A 261 17.39 -5.24 -13.62
N ALA A 262 18.02 -4.95 -14.77
CA ALA A 262 19.22 -4.10 -14.83
C ALA A 262 18.97 -2.67 -14.35
N SER A 263 17.75 -2.15 -14.46
CA SER A 263 17.39 -0.81 -13.97
C SER A 263 17.25 -0.70 -12.44
N LEU A 264 17.23 -1.85 -11.74
CA LEU A 264 17.10 -1.92 -10.27
C LEU A 264 18.45 -2.11 -9.56
N VAL A 265 19.54 -2.32 -10.31
CA VAL A 265 20.90 -2.46 -9.78
C VAL A 265 21.70 -1.18 -10.09
N LYS A 266 22.01 -0.37 -9.08
CA LYS A 266 23.11 0.60 -9.23
C LYS A 266 24.43 -0.17 -9.37
N PRO A 267 25.32 0.16 -10.33
CA PRO A 267 26.65 -0.42 -10.35
C PRO A 267 27.37 -0.07 -9.05
N ARG A 268 27.83 -1.09 -8.31
CA ARG A 268 28.92 -0.90 -7.36
C ARG A 268 30.21 -0.91 -8.16
N ASP A 269 31.08 0.06 -7.88
CA ASP A 269 32.40 0.16 -8.47
C ASP A 269 33.14 -1.18 -8.38
N THR A 270 33.49 -1.71 -9.55
CA THR A 270 34.21 -2.97 -9.71
C THR A 270 35.68 -2.76 -9.36
N ALA A 271 36.09 -3.19 -8.16
CA ALA A 271 37.47 -3.57 -7.93
C ALA A 271 37.67 -5.01 -8.45
N THR A 272 38.52 -5.15 -9.47
CA THR A 272 38.87 -6.42 -10.12
C THR A 272 39.49 -7.41 -9.13
N PRO A 273 38.98 -8.63 -8.94
CA PRO A 273 39.71 -9.68 -8.27
C PRO A 273 40.50 -10.50 -9.30
N THR A 274 41.82 -10.42 -9.20
CA THR A 274 42.76 -11.30 -9.88
C THR A 274 42.51 -12.74 -9.44
N ALA A 275 42.42 -13.65 -10.42
CA ALA A 275 42.26 -15.09 -10.21
C ALA A 275 43.43 -15.66 -9.40
N GLY A 276 43.13 -16.17 -8.20
CA GLY A 276 44.03 -16.98 -7.39
C GLY A 276 43.20 -18.05 -6.69
N SER A 277 43.34 -19.29 -7.13
CA SER A 277 42.82 -20.48 -6.46
C SER A 277 43.44 -20.58 -5.06
N ARG A 278 42.75 -20.03 -4.05
CA ARG A 278 42.94 -20.38 -2.64
C ARG A 278 41.63 -20.99 -2.16
N SER A 279 41.67 -22.28 -1.88
CA SER A 279 40.71 -22.97 -1.04
C SER A 279 40.51 -22.17 0.25
N MET A 280 39.37 -21.50 0.37
CA MET A 280 39.00 -20.78 1.58
C MET A 280 38.78 -21.81 2.68
N PRO A 281 39.41 -21.67 3.85
CA PRO A 281 39.17 -22.56 4.97
C PRO A 281 37.71 -22.43 5.40
N VAL A 282 37.02 -23.56 5.55
CA VAL A 282 35.71 -23.64 6.19
C VAL A 282 35.88 -23.15 7.62
N ALA A 283 35.55 -21.89 7.86
CA ALA A 283 35.44 -21.35 9.20
C ALA A 283 34.27 -22.07 9.87
N THR A 284 34.54 -22.73 11.00
CA THR A 284 33.53 -23.27 11.90
C THR A 284 32.65 -22.12 12.38
N ASP A 285 31.39 -22.11 11.94
CA ASP A 285 30.43 -21.00 12.00
C ASP A 285 29.78 -20.93 13.41
N ASP A 286 30.17 -19.96 14.25
CA ASP A 286 29.51 -19.69 15.55
C ASP A 286 28.22 -18.86 15.41
N LYS A 287 27.71 -18.63 14.19
CA LYS A 287 26.54 -17.77 13.93
C LYS A 287 25.49 -18.46 13.05
N PRO A 288 24.52 -19.18 13.65
CA PRO A 288 23.49 -19.93 12.93
C PRO A 288 22.73 -19.10 11.87
N GLY A 289 22.43 -17.83 12.16
CA GLY A 289 21.73 -16.96 11.21
C GLY A 289 22.51 -16.69 9.92
N GLN A 290 23.84 -16.60 9.99
CA GLN A 290 24.68 -16.36 8.82
C GLN A 290 24.74 -17.60 7.90
N GLN A 291 24.78 -18.80 8.50
CA GLN A 291 24.70 -20.06 7.78
C GLN A 291 23.34 -20.23 7.08
N ILE A 292 22.24 -19.95 7.79
CA ILE A 292 20.90 -20.00 7.23
C ILE A 292 20.76 -19.01 6.08
N TYR A 293 21.21 -17.76 6.26
CA TYR A 293 21.18 -16.76 5.20
C TYR A 293 21.90 -17.23 3.92
N ARG A 294 23.17 -17.62 4.05
CA ARG A 294 24.01 -18.04 2.92
C ARG A 294 23.42 -19.23 2.17
N SER A 295 22.92 -20.23 2.89
CA SER A 295 22.34 -21.43 2.29
C SER A 295 20.96 -21.17 1.67
N SER A 296 20.22 -20.16 2.13
CA SER A 296 18.81 -19.98 1.75
C SER A 296 18.59 -18.91 0.68
N ILE A 297 19.49 -17.95 0.53
CA ILE A 297 19.38 -16.88 -0.46
C ILE A 297 19.26 -17.39 -1.90
N PRO A 298 20.06 -18.36 -2.38
CA PRO A 298 19.95 -18.84 -3.76
C PRO A 298 18.59 -19.49 -4.09
N ARG A 299 17.81 -19.84 -3.07
CA ARG A 299 16.53 -20.56 -3.15
C ARG A 299 15.34 -19.66 -2.84
N THR A 300 15.59 -18.47 -2.31
CA THR A 300 14.59 -17.42 -2.09
C THR A 300 14.50 -16.57 -3.36
N CYS A 301 13.28 -16.28 -3.79
CA CYS A 301 13.01 -15.71 -5.09
C CYS A 301 12.33 -14.35 -5.00
N LEU A 302 12.77 -13.38 -5.79
CA LEU A 302 12.03 -12.16 -6.10
C LEU A 302 10.99 -12.50 -7.17
N ILE A 303 9.73 -12.14 -6.91
CA ILE A 303 8.63 -12.22 -7.86
C ILE A 303 8.35 -10.82 -8.39
N VAL A 304 8.38 -10.67 -9.71
CA VAL A 304 8.06 -9.43 -10.40
C VAL A 304 6.84 -9.68 -11.27
N THR A 305 5.79 -8.90 -11.07
CA THR A 305 4.58 -8.99 -11.88
C THR A 305 4.48 -7.85 -12.85
N PHE A 306 3.90 -8.11 -14.02
CA PHE A 306 3.71 -7.11 -15.06
C PHE A 306 2.24 -6.99 -15.41
N ARG A 307 1.78 -5.76 -15.60
CA ARG A 307 0.45 -5.43 -16.11
C ARG A 307 0.57 -4.37 -17.19
N ASN A 308 -0.02 -4.62 -18.36
CA ASN A 308 0.11 -3.79 -19.55
C ASN A 308 1.57 -3.47 -19.92
N GLY A 309 2.46 -4.47 -19.80
CA GLY A 309 3.89 -4.34 -20.11
C GLY A 309 4.71 -3.50 -19.11
N LYS A 310 4.13 -3.10 -17.97
CA LYS A 310 4.84 -2.38 -16.90
C LYS A 310 4.87 -3.20 -15.62
N THR A 311 5.92 -3.06 -14.82
CA THR A 311 5.99 -3.67 -13.48
C THR A 311 4.80 -3.20 -12.64
N ALA A 312 4.07 -4.14 -12.07
CA ALA A 312 2.82 -3.89 -11.34
C ALA A 312 2.96 -4.16 -9.84
N ASN A 313 3.63 -5.26 -9.46
CA ASN A 313 3.82 -5.64 -8.07
C ASN A 313 5.17 -6.38 -7.89
N LEU A 314 5.68 -6.35 -6.67
CA LEU A 314 6.86 -7.11 -6.24
C LEU A 314 6.49 -7.95 -5.01
N GLY A 315 7.02 -9.16 -4.97
CA GLY A 315 6.85 -10.06 -3.83
C GLY A 315 8.01 -11.03 -3.71
N SER A 316 7.87 -11.96 -2.80
CA SER A 316 8.83 -13.03 -2.59
C SER A 316 8.24 -14.38 -2.98
N GLY A 317 9.11 -15.34 -3.20
CA GLY A 317 8.78 -16.72 -3.46
C GLY A 317 9.85 -17.63 -2.88
N LEU A 318 9.56 -18.92 -2.83
CA LEU A 318 10.55 -19.94 -2.48
C LEU A 318 10.56 -21.04 -3.54
N LEU A 319 11.76 -21.46 -3.92
CA LEU A 319 11.96 -22.58 -4.84
C LEU A 319 11.71 -23.90 -4.10
N VAL A 320 10.71 -24.67 -4.54
CA VAL A 320 10.22 -25.89 -3.86
C VAL A 320 10.49 -27.18 -4.61
N SER A 321 11.01 -27.12 -5.84
CA SER A 321 11.50 -28.30 -6.56
C SER A 321 12.78 -28.02 -7.32
N ASP A 322 13.57 -29.08 -7.56
CA ASP A 322 14.87 -28.94 -8.23
C ASP A 322 14.76 -28.65 -9.74
N ASP A 323 13.55 -28.76 -10.28
CA ASP A 323 13.19 -28.50 -11.68
C ASP A 323 12.30 -27.26 -11.85
N GLY A 324 12.37 -26.32 -10.90
CA GLY A 324 11.90 -24.94 -11.12
C GLY A 324 10.48 -24.62 -10.67
N LEU A 325 9.88 -25.40 -9.76
CA LEU A 325 8.62 -25.00 -9.11
C LEU A 325 8.89 -23.97 -8.01
N VAL A 326 8.09 -22.89 -8.01
CA VAL A 326 8.18 -21.80 -7.04
C VAL A 326 6.83 -21.58 -6.39
N ILE A 327 6.80 -21.46 -5.07
CA ILE A 327 5.61 -21.04 -4.31
C ILE A 327 5.71 -19.55 -3.99
N THR A 328 4.58 -18.86 -4.07
CA THR A 328 4.39 -17.47 -3.62
C THR A 328 2.95 -17.30 -3.09
N ASN A 329 2.57 -16.11 -2.63
CA ASN A 329 1.16 -15.84 -2.31
C ASN A 329 0.33 -15.58 -3.57
N ASN A 330 -0.95 -15.96 -3.54
CA ASN A 330 -1.85 -15.70 -4.65
C ASN A 330 -2.10 -14.18 -4.84
N HIS A 331 -2.20 -13.40 -3.76
CA HIS A 331 -2.36 -11.94 -3.88
C HIS A 331 -1.14 -11.23 -4.54
N VAL A 332 0.06 -11.82 -4.47
CA VAL A 332 1.26 -11.24 -5.10
C VAL A 332 1.11 -11.20 -6.61
N ILE A 333 0.59 -12.28 -7.18
CA ILE A 333 0.43 -12.48 -8.63
C ILE A 333 -0.95 -12.09 -9.16
N GLU A 334 -1.82 -11.55 -8.31
CA GLU A 334 -3.19 -11.24 -8.68
C GLU A 334 -3.23 -10.12 -9.74
N ASN A 335 -4.02 -10.32 -10.80
CA ASN A 335 -4.17 -9.39 -11.92
C ASN A 335 -2.88 -9.14 -12.74
N ALA A 336 -1.88 -10.02 -12.63
CA ALA A 336 -0.68 -9.98 -13.45
C ALA A 336 -0.93 -10.58 -14.85
N ASP A 337 -0.47 -9.89 -15.89
CA ASP A 337 -0.47 -10.40 -17.27
C ASP A 337 0.74 -11.32 -17.50
N ASN A 338 1.89 -10.95 -16.93
CA ASN A 338 3.14 -11.72 -17.02
C ASN A 338 3.87 -11.72 -15.68
N LEU A 339 4.73 -12.73 -15.50
CA LEU A 339 5.51 -12.93 -14.28
C LEU A 339 6.97 -13.18 -14.62
N ALA A 340 7.87 -12.57 -13.85
CA ALA A 340 9.28 -12.93 -13.78
C ALA A 340 9.65 -13.36 -12.38
N VAL A 341 10.61 -14.26 -12.30
CA VAL A 341 11.14 -14.79 -11.05
C VAL A 341 12.65 -14.74 -11.10
N LYS A 342 13.26 -14.22 -10.03
CA LYS A 342 14.72 -14.20 -9.84
C LYS A 342 15.07 -14.89 -8.52
N CYS A 343 15.82 -15.99 -8.55
CA CYS A 343 16.29 -16.69 -7.35
C CYS A 343 17.82 -16.70 -7.32
N GLY A 344 18.42 -15.93 -6.41
CA GLY A 344 19.84 -15.57 -6.51
C GLY A 344 20.15 -14.89 -7.84
N GLU A 345 21.19 -15.33 -8.54
CA GLU A 345 21.58 -14.79 -9.86
C GLU A 345 20.78 -15.35 -11.03
N ARG A 346 19.76 -16.18 -10.78
CA ARG A 346 19.04 -16.92 -11.84
C ARG A 346 17.68 -16.32 -12.08
N GLU A 347 17.38 -16.00 -13.33
CA GLU A 347 16.15 -15.33 -13.75
C GLU A 347 15.35 -16.20 -14.72
N SER A 348 14.03 -16.14 -14.63
CA SER A 348 13.14 -16.86 -15.53
C SER A 348 11.77 -16.21 -15.63
N VAL A 349 11.14 -16.32 -16.80
CA VAL A 349 9.70 -16.07 -16.94
C VAL A 349 8.95 -17.18 -16.21
N ALA A 350 7.92 -16.82 -15.48
CA ALA A 350 7.08 -17.77 -14.76
C ALA A 350 5.68 -17.87 -15.34
N ARG A 351 5.07 -19.04 -15.19
CA ARG A 351 3.67 -19.28 -15.48
C ARG A 351 2.96 -19.78 -14.23
N VAL A 352 1.73 -19.36 -14.03
CA VAL A 352 0.89 -19.88 -12.96
C VAL A 352 0.47 -21.31 -13.32
N SER A 353 0.90 -22.28 -12.53
CA SER A 353 0.49 -23.69 -12.66
C SER A 353 -0.83 -23.92 -11.94
N LYS A 354 -0.89 -23.52 -10.68
CA LYS A 354 -2.09 -23.63 -9.82
C LYS A 354 -2.12 -22.45 -8.85
N ARG A 355 -3.30 -22.11 -8.36
CA ARG A 355 -3.50 -21.09 -7.31
C ARG A 355 -4.66 -21.47 -6.43
N SER A 356 -4.57 -21.09 -5.15
CA SER A 356 -5.68 -21.14 -4.21
C SER A 356 -5.87 -19.76 -3.58
N ARG A 357 -7.13 -19.39 -3.34
CA ARG A 357 -7.47 -18.20 -2.54
C ARG A 357 -7.37 -18.51 -1.04
N GLU A 358 -7.74 -19.73 -0.67
CA GLU A 358 -7.70 -20.26 0.69
C GLU A 358 -7.07 -21.66 0.61
N PRO A 359 -5.81 -21.85 1.03
CA PRO A 359 -4.86 -20.84 1.50
C PRO A 359 -4.40 -19.88 0.37
N ASP A 360 -4.02 -18.65 0.72
CA ASP A 360 -3.55 -17.61 -0.23
C ASP A 360 -2.16 -17.95 -0.82
N LEU A 361 -2.12 -18.94 -1.70
CA LEU A 361 -0.90 -19.53 -2.26
C LEU A 361 -1.03 -19.75 -3.77
N ALA A 362 0.08 -19.61 -4.47
CA ALA A 362 0.20 -19.92 -5.89
C ALA A 362 1.46 -20.73 -6.19
N LEU A 363 1.31 -21.72 -7.06
CA LEU A 363 2.38 -22.53 -7.62
C LEU A 363 2.73 -21.99 -9.01
N LEU A 364 3.99 -21.63 -9.18
CA LEU A 364 4.56 -21.15 -10.43
C LEU A 364 5.49 -22.19 -11.03
N THR A 365 5.47 -22.30 -12.35
CA THR A 365 6.47 -23.07 -13.13
C THR A 365 7.45 -22.10 -13.77
N THR A 366 8.74 -22.40 -13.64
CA THR A 366 9.84 -21.61 -14.20
C THR A 366 10.82 -22.52 -14.95
N ALA A 367 11.78 -21.93 -15.67
CA ALA A 367 12.89 -22.65 -16.28
C ALA A 367 14.14 -22.74 -15.38
N LEU A 368 13.99 -22.51 -14.07
CA LEU A 368 15.08 -22.52 -13.08
C LEU A 368 15.50 -23.95 -12.70
N ASN A 369 15.89 -24.75 -13.69
CA ASN A 369 16.20 -26.18 -13.53
C ASN A 369 17.53 -26.43 -12.80
N ARG A 370 17.68 -27.64 -12.24
CA ARG A 370 18.88 -28.18 -11.55
C ARG A 370 19.36 -27.30 -10.41
N ALA A 371 18.41 -26.83 -9.61
CA ALA A 371 18.67 -25.91 -8.53
C ALA A 371 18.26 -26.54 -7.21
N GLU A 372 19.07 -26.41 -6.17
CA GLU A 372 18.66 -26.94 -4.86
C GLU A 372 17.39 -26.24 -4.38
N SER A 373 16.33 -27.00 -4.12
CA SER A 373 15.09 -26.46 -3.54
C SER A 373 15.12 -26.41 -2.02
N PHE A 374 14.18 -25.69 -1.42
CA PHE A 374 13.87 -25.85 0.00
C PHE A 374 13.22 -27.21 0.28
N ALA A 375 13.43 -27.70 1.50
CA ALA A 375 12.62 -28.75 2.11
C ALA A 375 11.53 -28.12 2.98
N LEU A 376 10.30 -28.63 2.88
CA LEU A 376 9.15 -28.18 3.64
C LEU A 376 9.04 -28.96 4.96
N ASN A 377 8.60 -28.30 6.03
CA ASN A 377 8.35 -28.91 7.32
C ASN A 377 6.85 -28.88 7.63
N GLY A 378 6.18 -30.02 7.51
CA GLY A 378 4.73 -30.13 7.71
C GLY A 378 4.26 -30.09 9.17
N THR A 379 5.16 -29.86 10.13
CA THR A 379 4.82 -29.85 11.55
C THR A 379 3.98 -28.63 11.90
N TYR A 380 2.87 -28.82 12.61
CA TYR A 380 2.05 -27.74 13.15
C TYR A 380 1.52 -28.12 14.52
N ASN A 381 2.28 -27.84 15.58
CA ASN A 381 1.91 -28.15 16.96
C ASN A 381 2.46 -27.09 17.95
N GLN A 382 2.01 -27.15 19.20
CA GLN A 382 2.37 -26.17 20.22
C GLN A 382 3.84 -26.24 20.66
N GLU A 383 4.55 -27.36 20.45
CA GLU A 383 5.98 -27.49 20.78
C GLU A 383 6.86 -26.54 19.93
N LEU A 384 6.33 -26.01 18.82
CA LEU A 384 7.03 -25.07 17.95
C LEU A 384 7.10 -23.64 18.52
N ILE A 385 6.26 -23.28 19.50
CA ILE A 385 6.24 -21.92 20.07
C ILE A 385 7.56 -21.64 20.79
N GLY A 386 8.16 -20.49 20.50
CA GLY A 386 9.46 -20.08 21.04
C GLY A 386 10.66 -20.51 20.20
N LEU A 387 10.47 -21.37 19.19
CA LEU A 387 11.56 -21.71 18.27
C LEU A 387 11.96 -20.52 17.42
N ASP A 388 13.27 -20.36 17.22
CA ASP A 388 13.82 -19.34 16.34
C ASP A 388 13.40 -19.57 14.90
N VAL A 389 13.04 -18.47 14.25
CA VAL A 389 12.73 -18.41 12.83
C VAL A 389 13.57 -17.35 12.14
N PHE A 390 13.92 -17.65 10.90
CA PHE A 390 14.65 -16.79 10.00
C PHE A 390 13.76 -16.50 8.79
N VAL A 391 13.54 -15.22 8.49
CA VAL A 391 12.72 -14.80 7.36
C VAL A 391 13.62 -14.18 6.31
N ILE A 392 13.43 -14.61 5.07
CA ILE A 392 14.12 -14.03 3.92
C ILE A 392 13.08 -13.57 2.92
N GLY A 393 13.24 -12.37 2.39
CA GLY A 393 12.39 -11.85 1.34
C GLY A 393 13.04 -10.74 0.55
N ASN A 394 12.27 -10.15 -0.35
CA ASN A 394 12.71 -9.11 -1.28
C ASN A 394 11.80 -7.88 -1.16
N PRO A 395 11.73 -7.24 0.03
CA PRO A 395 10.86 -6.10 0.27
C PRO A 395 11.23 -4.95 -0.67
N TYR A 396 10.27 -4.45 -1.43
CA TYR A 396 10.48 -3.37 -2.43
C TYR A 396 11.57 -3.67 -3.46
N GLY A 397 11.90 -4.94 -3.70
CA GLY A 397 13.00 -5.33 -4.59
C GLY A 397 14.39 -5.26 -3.95
N LEU A 398 14.49 -4.98 -2.63
CA LEU A 398 15.74 -5.12 -1.89
C LEU A 398 16.02 -6.61 -1.64
N GLU A 399 16.73 -7.21 -2.60
CA GLU A 399 16.96 -8.65 -2.66
C GLU A 399 17.62 -9.18 -1.38
N GLY A 400 17.06 -10.25 -0.84
CA GLY A 400 17.67 -10.97 0.28
C GLY A 400 17.69 -10.21 1.60
N THR A 401 16.63 -9.46 1.90
CA THR A 401 16.44 -8.91 3.25
C THR A 401 16.23 -10.04 4.25
N PHE A 402 17.00 -10.01 5.34
CA PHE A 402 17.02 -11.04 6.38
C PHE A 402 16.53 -10.49 7.71
N SER A 403 15.61 -11.19 8.36
CA SER A 403 15.16 -10.88 9.70
C SER A 403 15.02 -12.14 10.55
N THR A 404 15.07 -11.98 11.87
CA THR A 404 15.03 -13.09 12.83
C THR A 404 13.98 -12.82 13.88
N GLY A 405 13.38 -13.89 14.42
CA GLY A 405 12.43 -13.82 15.52
C GLY A 405 12.12 -15.21 16.04
N VAL A 406 10.95 -15.38 16.63
CA VAL A 406 10.45 -16.68 17.11
C VAL A 406 9.04 -16.95 16.61
N ILE A 407 8.62 -18.22 16.62
CA ILE A 407 7.21 -18.58 16.54
C ILE A 407 6.53 -18.11 17.83
N SER A 408 5.70 -17.08 17.72
CA SER A 408 5.01 -16.46 18.87
C SER A 408 3.64 -17.11 19.16
N GLY A 409 3.09 -17.88 18.23
CA GLY A 409 1.84 -18.58 18.43
C GLY A 409 1.34 -19.29 17.18
N LEU A 410 0.39 -20.20 17.38
CA LEU A 410 -0.35 -20.86 16.32
C LEU A 410 -1.73 -20.21 16.22
N ARG A 411 -2.20 -19.95 15.00
CA ARG A 411 -3.51 -19.35 14.71
C ARG A 411 -4.19 -20.12 13.60
N GLU A 412 -5.49 -20.31 13.73
CA GLU A 412 -6.35 -20.77 12.65
C GLU A 412 -7.34 -19.64 12.35
N ILE A 413 -7.36 -19.19 11.10
CA ILE A 413 -8.20 -18.07 10.65
C ILE A 413 -8.89 -18.56 9.39
N ASP A 414 -10.22 -18.56 9.39
CA ASP A 414 -11.04 -19.00 8.27
C ASP A 414 -10.65 -20.41 7.74
N GLY A 415 -10.31 -21.32 8.66
CA GLY A 415 -9.90 -22.69 8.36
C GLY A 415 -8.48 -22.85 7.81
N VAL A 416 -7.70 -21.77 7.72
CA VAL A 416 -6.29 -21.80 7.29
C VAL A 416 -5.38 -21.67 8.51
N ARG A 417 -4.36 -22.54 8.60
CA ARG A 417 -3.37 -22.50 9.69
C ARG A 417 -2.24 -21.53 9.40
N TYR A 418 -1.95 -20.70 10.39
CA TYR A 418 -0.88 -19.70 10.39
C TYR A 418 0.05 -19.89 11.58
N PHE A 419 1.31 -19.53 11.37
CA PHE A 419 2.26 -19.19 12.42
C PHE A 419 2.23 -17.68 12.64
N GLN A 420 1.98 -17.26 13.88
CA GLN A 420 2.32 -15.91 14.32
C GLN A 420 3.82 -15.88 14.63
N ILE A 421 4.56 -14.93 14.06
CA ILE A 421 6.00 -14.77 14.24
C ILE A 421 6.32 -13.36 14.73
N SER A 422 7.39 -13.24 15.50
CA SER A 422 7.91 -11.93 15.93
C SER A 422 8.92 -11.33 14.96
N ALA A 423 9.42 -12.12 14.00
CA ALA A 423 10.37 -11.67 12.99
C ALA A 423 9.77 -10.50 12.20
N PRO A 424 10.46 -9.35 12.09
CA PRO A 424 9.98 -8.21 11.32
C PRO A 424 9.74 -8.60 9.85
N ILE A 425 8.55 -8.28 9.34
CA ILE A 425 8.25 -8.38 7.91
C ILE A 425 7.74 -7.03 7.37
N SER A 426 7.97 -6.79 6.09
CA SER A 426 7.49 -5.61 5.38
C SER A 426 6.84 -6.01 4.05
N PRO A 427 6.03 -5.14 3.43
CA PRO A 427 5.54 -5.39 2.08
C PRO A 427 6.65 -5.81 1.11
N GLY A 428 6.38 -6.87 0.36
CA GLY A 428 7.34 -7.56 -0.52
C GLY A 428 8.01 -8.79 0.11
N ASN A 429 7.93 -9.00 1.43
CA ASN A 429 8.24 -10.31 2.02
C ASN A 429 7.17 -11.35 1.72
N SER A 430 5.93 -10.97 1.39
CA SER A 430 4.83 -11.89 1.09
C SER A 430 5.25 -12.92 0.03
N GLY A 431 5.09 -14.20 0.36
CA GLY A 431 5.48 -15.37 -0.42
C GLY A 431 6.88 -15.90 -0.12
N GLY A 432 7.65 -15.23 0.75
CA GLY A 432 8.99 -15.64 1.16
C GLY A 432 9.00 -16.76 2.22
N PRO A 433 10.14 -17.45 2.40
CA PRO A 433 10.26 -18.54 3.37
C PRO A 433 10.42 -18.05 4.81
N VAL A 434 9.74 -18.74 5.74
CA VAL A 434 10.03 -18.75 7.18
C VAL A 434 10.79 -20.04 7.49
N ILE A 435 12.02 -19.92 7.94
CA ILE A 435 13.02 -20.99 7.97
C ILE A 435 13.38 -21.32 9.43
N LEU A 436 13.50 -22.60 9.75
CA LEU A 436 13.99 -23.08 11.05
C LEU A 436 15.53 -23.23 11.06
N ARG A 437 16.10 -23.46 12.25
CA ARG A 437 17.55 -23.66 12.41
C ARG A 437 18.13 -24.85 11.62
N ASP A 438 17.31 -25.82 11.23
CA ASP A 438 17.71 -26.95 10.39
C ASP A 438 17.68 -26.64 8.87
N GLY A 439 17.32 -25.40 8.50
CA GLY A 439 17.22 -24.96 7.10
C GLY A 439 15.90 -25.33 6.41
N SER A 440 14.96 -25.97 7.11
CA SER A 440 13.65 -26.30 6.58
C SER A 440 12.67 -25.13 6.65
N VAL A 441 11.74 -25.07 5.70
CA VAL A 441 10.71 -24.03 5.66
C VAL A 441 9.48 -24.51 6.41
N ILE A 442 9.13 -23.80 7.48
CA ILE A 442 7.96 -24.09 8.32
C ILE A 442 6.74 -23.27 7.90
N GLY A 443 6.95 -22.08 7.31
CA GLY A 443 5.87 -21.20 6.88
C GLY A 443 6.21 -20.33 5.67
N ILE A 444 5.19 -19.71 5.09
CA ILE A 444 5.27 -18.81 3.94
C ILE A 444 4.71 -17.46 4.39
N THR A 445 5.55 -16.43 4.47
CA THR A 445 5.14 -15.09 4.91
C THR A 445 3.97 -14.56 4.07
N THR A 446 2.99 -13.92 4.69
CA THR A 446 1.84 -13.34 3.94
C THR A 446 1.52 -11.93 4.43
N MET A 447 1.05 -11.81 5.66
CA MET A 447 0.42 -10.61 6.20
C MET A 447 0.93 -10.33 7.60
N GLY A 448 1.02 -9.05 7.97
CA GLY A 448 1.10 -8.62 9.37
C GLY A 448 -0.20 -7.93 9.81
N LEU A 449 -0.59 -8.08 11.07
CA LEU A 449 -1.71 -7.34 11.64
C LEU A 449 -1.26 -5.89 11.86
N LYS A 450 -1.81 -4.96 11.05
CA LYS A 450 -1.48 -3.53 11.09
C LYS A 450 -1.76 -2.83 12.43
N LYS A 451 -2.51 -3.48 13.34
CA LYS A 451 -2.94 -2.93 14.63
C LYS A 451 -2.13 -3.42 15.85
N GLY A 452 -1.05 -4.20 15.66
CA GLY A 452 -0.17 -4.59 16.77
C GLY A 452 1.29 -4.76 16.35
N GLN A 453 2.22 -4.34 17.21
CA GLN A 453 3.66 -4.51 16.97
C GLN A 453 4.01 -6.00 16.98
N ASN A 454 4.84 -6.43 16.02
CA ASN A 454 5.34 -7.81 15.88
C ASN A 454 4.22 -8.88 15.79
N LEU A 455 3.05 -8.52 15.27
CA LEU A 455 1.99 -9.46 14.90
C LEU A 455 2.13 -9.82 13.43
N ASN A 456 3.12 -10.63 13.10
CA ASN A 456 3.38 -11.06 11.72
C ASN A 456 2.90 -12.49 11.52
N PHE A 457 2.42 -12.82 10.32
CA PHE A 457 1.88 -14.14 10.03
C PHE A 457 2.51 -14.78 8.81
N ALA A 458 2.66 -16.10 8.90
CA ALA A 458 3.05 -16.96 7.80
C ALA A 458 2.07 -18.13 7.69
N ILE A 459 1.63 -18.42 6.47
CA ILE A 459 0.81 -19.61 6.16
C ILE A 459 1.67 -20.83 6.49
N ALA A 460 1.17 -21.76 7.29
CA ALA A 460 1.92 -22.96 7.64
C ALA A 460 2.16 -23.80 6.39
N THR A 461 3.37 -24.35 6.19
CA THR A 461 3.61 -25.23 5.02
C THR A 461 2.80 -26.53 5.09
N ALA A 462 2.26 -26.88 6.26
CA ALA A 462 1.24 -27.91 6.41
C ALA A 462 0.00 -27.65 5.53
N GLU A 463 -0.39 -26.38 5.32
CA GLU A 463 -1.46 -25.99 4.39
C GLU A 463 -1.07 -26.26 2.94
N LEU A 464 0.17 -25.92 2.56
CA LEU A 464 0.69 -26.24 1.24
C LEU A 464 0.64 -27.75 0.99
N ILE A 465 1.18 -28.55 1.92
CA ILE A 465 1.27 -30.02 1.82
C ILE A 465 -0.11 -30.69 1.69
N GLN A 466 -1.13 -30.15 2.35
CA GLN A 466 -2.50 -30.67 2.28
C GLN A 466 -3.29 -30.15 1.06
N SER A 467 -2.82 -29.10 0.40
CA SER A 467 -3.51 -28.50 -0.74
C SER A 467 -3.22 -29.21 -2.06
N SER A 468 -4.02 -28.91 -3.08
CA SER A 468 -3.80 -29.36 -4.46
C SER A 468 -2.55 -28.74 -5.12
N LEU A 469 -1.89 -27.79 -4.46
CA LEU A 469 -0.64 -27.17 -4.92
C LEU A 469 0.58 -28.06 -4.65
N PHE A 470 0.51 -29.00 -3.71
CA PHE A 470 1.62 -29.88 -3.37
C PHE A 470 1.84 -30.95 -4.44
N ASP A 471 3.11 -31.18 -4.78
CA ASP A 471 3.54 -32.26 -5.67
C ASP A 471 4.47 -33.20 -4.88
N PRO A 472 4.02 -34.38 -4.45
CA PRO A 472 4.80 -35.28 -3.61
C PRO A 472 6.00 -35.91 -4.33
N VAL A 473 6.04 -35.85 -5.66
CA VAL A 473 7.16 -36.38 -6.46
C VAL A 473 8.26 -35.35 -6.57
N ARG A 474 7.90 -34.07 -6.68
CA ARG A 474 8.83 -32.97 -6.99
C ARG A 474 9.22 -32.14 -5.77
N MET A 475 8.42 -32.12 -4.72
CA MET A 475 8.64 -31.30 -3.52
C MET A 475 9.15 -32.13 -2.35
N LYS A 476 10.20 -31.63 -1.69
CA LYS A 476 10.85 -32.29 -0.54
C LYS A 476 10.12 -31.93 0.75
N VAL A 477 9.77 -32.94 1.56
CA VAL A 477 9.22 -32.76 2.92
C VAL A 477 10.16 -33.45 3.91
N LEU A 478 10.56 -32.75 4.97
CA LEU A 478 11.29 -33.38 6.07
C LEU A 478 10.34 -34.27 6.86
N ALA A 479 10.74 -35.53 7.05
CA ALA A 479 10.01 -36.47 7.88
C ALA A 479 9.87 -35.92 9.30
N VAL A 480 8.63 -35.84 9.80
CA VAL A 480 8.36 -35.53 11.20
C VAL A 480 9.04 -36.62 12.02
N ARG A 481 10.11 -36.29 12.76
CA ARG A 481 10.61 -37.18 13.80
C ARG A 481 9.52 -37.27 14.87
N GLY A 482 8.66 -38.27 14.76
CA GLY A 482 7.80 -38.66 15.87
C GLY A 482 8.69 -39.00 17.05
N LYS A 483 8.45 -38.38 18.21
CA LYS A 483 9.02 -38.86 19.47
C LYS A 483 8.57 -40.30 19.64
N GLY A 484 9.53 -41.20 19.54
CA GLY A 484 9.39 -42.63 19.71
C GLY A 484 10.78 -43.26 19.66
N GLU A 485 11.59 -42.96 20.67
CA GLU A 485 12.56 -43.82 21.38
C GLU A 485 13.38 -43.00 22.38
#